data_AF-A0A8B9RQB9-F1
#
_entry.id   AF-A0A8B9RQB9-F1
#
_cell.length_a   1.000
_cell.length_b   1.000
_cell.length_c   1.000
_cell.angle_alpha   90.00
_cell.angle_beta   90.00
_cell.angle_gamma   90.00
#
_symmetry.space_group_name_H-M   'P 1'
#
loop_
_entity.id
_entity.type
_entity.pdbx_description
1 polymer ?
#
loop_
_entity_poly.entity_id
_entity_poly.type
_entity_poly.pdbx_seq_one_letter_code
_entity_poly.pdbx_strand_id
1 'polypeptide(L)'
;MNKTEFISVAGFAISLLFHMTQAEVCPSTCNCKSLGEMKGLHIDCSSRKLTEVPALPVNTKRLYLQNNSLTSVPPGALDSLRSLEEVKIFDNPWNCDCHILYLKLWLEDVSAASLANIRCATPAPLKKKPLSQLTGNELGICKRLLPVKCLETCLSVLLLTFDTLDFMQQL
;
A
#
# COMPACT_ATOMS: atom_id res chain seq x y z
N MET A 1 50.06 -3.48 12.79
CA MET A 1 49.83 -2.13 13.37
C MET A 1 49.73 -1.11 12.23
N ASN A 2 49.24 0.09 12.53
CA ASN A 2 48.59 1.01 11.59
C ASN A 2 49.55 1.87 10.72
N LYS A 3 48.97 2.53 9.68
CA LYS A 3 49.43 3.66 8.82
C LYS A 3 49.84 3.30 7.36
N THR A 4 49.30 3.82 6.25
CA THR A 4 48.89 5.19 5.78
C THR A 4 50.10 6.07 5.35
N GLU A 5 50.26 6.71 4.18
CA GLU A 5 49.56 6.82 2.85
C GLU A 5 50.64 7.11 1.74
N PHE A 6 50.47 7.61 0.49
CA PHE A 6 49.36 8.06 -0.40
C PHE A 6 49.85 8.11 -1.88
N ILE A 7 49.05 7.76 -2.90
CA ILE A 7 49.22 8.19 -4.32
C ILE A 7 47.85 8.39 -5.01
N SER A 8 47.72 9.44 -5.83
CA SER A 8 46.51 9.79 -6.60
C SER A 8 46.73 9.69 -8.12
N VAL A 9 45.69 9.28 -8.86
CA VAL A 9 45.50 9.58 -10.29
C VAL A 9 44.03 9.96 -10.53
N ALA A 10 43.76 10.85 -11.48
CA ALA A 10 42.48 11.56 -11.59
C ALA A 10 41.39 10.82 -12.39
N GLY A 11 40.17 10.87 -11.83
CA GLY A 11 38.90 11.18 -12.51
C GLY A 11 38.51 10.54 -13.85
N PHE A 12 37.43 9.75 -13.83
CA PHE A 12 36.31 9.92 -14.75
C PHE A 12 34.99 9.70 -14.01
N ALA A 13 34.02 10.60 -14.20
CA ALA A 13 32.74 10.57 -13.49
C ALA A 13 31.69 9.76 -14.26
N ILE A 14 31.51 8.47 -13.91
CA ILE A 14 30.35 7.66 -14.31
C ILE A 14 29.72 7.03 -13.05
N SER A 15 29.37 7.88 -12.08
CA SER A 15 28.52 7.50 -10.96
C SER A 15 27.08 7.37 -11.42
N LEU A 16 26.67 6.18 -11.91
CA LEU A 16 25.25 5.79 -11.96
C LEU A 16 24.97 4.27 -12.07
N LEU A 17 25.86 3.42 -11.54
CA LEU A 17 25.51 2.02 -11.22
C LEU A 17 25.02 1.90 -9.77
N PHE A 18 23.87 2.53 -9.51
CA PHE A 18 23.10 2.39 -8.26
C PHE A 18 21.69 1.85 -8.51
N HIS A 19 21.56 0.86 -9.40
CA HIS A 19 20.54 -0.19 -9.23
C HIS A 19 20.98 -1.20 -8.18
N MET A 20 21.30 -0.69 -6.99
CA MET A 20 21.42 -1.52 -5.80
C MET A 20 20.00 -1.93 -5.42
N THR A 21 19.72 -3.23 -5.44
CA THR A 21 18.44 -3.80 -5.00
C THR A 21 18.07 -3.22 -3.64
N GLN A 22 16.84 -2.72 -3.51
CA GLN A 22 16.39 -1.97 -2.34
C GLN A 22 16.39 -2.85 -1.09
N ALA A 23 17.51 -2.83 -0.35
CA ALA A 23 17.65 -3.56 0.90
C ALA A 23 16.64 -2.99 1.90
N GLU A 24 15.84 -3.87 2.50
CA GLU A 24 14.62 -3.50 3.20
C GLU A 24 14.88 -2.96 4.61
N VAL A 25 15.46 -1.77 4.68
CA VAL A 25 15.75 -1.07 5.94
C VAL A 25 14.44 -0.68 6.62
N CYS A 26 14.33 -0.98 7.91
CA CYS A 26 13.20 -0.56 8.74
C CYS A 26 13.02 0.97 8.71
N PRO A 27 11.80 1.51 8.55
CA PRO A 27 11.58 2.95 8.65
C PRO A 27 12.08 3.50 9.99
N SER A 28 12.85 4.58 9.97
CA SER A 28 13.42 5.20 11.19
C SER A 28 12.37 5.67 12.20
N THR A 29 11.13 5.88 11.76
CA THR A 29 9.98 6.24 12.59
C THR A 29 9.34 5.04 13.31
N CYS A 30 9.68 3.81 12.93
CA CYS A 30 8.99 2.57 13.34
C CYS A 30 9.91 1.56 14.03
N ASN A 31 9.32 0.62 14.76
CA ASN A 31 10.03 -0.51 15.35
C ASN A 31 9.81 -1.75 14.47
N CYS A 32 10.86 -2.39 13.96
CA CYS A 32 10.75 -3.66 13.24
C CYS A 32 11.27 -4.82 14.08
N LYS A 33 10.54 -5.94 14.09
CA LYS A 33 10.87 -7.18 14.80
C LYS A 33 10.75 -8.37 13.85
N SER A 34 11.79 -9.18 13.76
CA SER A 34 11.72 -10.47 13.07
C SER A 34 10.76 -11.42 13.80
N LEU A 35 9.92 -12.12 13.02
CA LEU A 35 9.03 -13.18 13.53
C LEU A 35 9.71 -14.56 13.58
N GLY A 36 11.02 -14.60 13.33
CA GLY A 36 11.84 -15.80 13.19
C GLY A 36 12.39 -15.93 11.77
N GLU A 37 13.33 -16.86 11.58
CA GLU A 37 13.90 -17.16 10.27
C GLU A 37 12.79 -17.49 9.25
N MET A 38 12.88 -16.89 8.05
CA MET A 38 11.91 -16.99 6.95
C MET A 38 10.48 -16.51 7.27
N LYS A 39 10.15 -16.07 8.49
CA LYS A 39 8.80 -15.64 8.91
C LYS A 39 8.51 -14.15 8.70
N GLY A 40 9.42 -13.41 8.08
CA GLY A 40 9.24 -11.99 7.75
C GLY A 40 9.20 -11.06 8.97
N LEU A 41 8.75 -9.82 8.74
CA LEU A 41 8.79 -8.74 9.74
C LEU A 41 7.41 -8.39 10.32
N HIS A 42 7.38 -8.12 11.62
CA HIS A 42 6.38 -7.27 12.23
C HIS A 42 6.94 -5.84 12.32
N ILE A 43 6.17 -4.88 11.82
CA ILE A 43 6.53 -3.45 11.80
C ILE A 43 5.46 -2.68 12.60
N ASP A 44 5.91 -2.01 13.66
CA ASP A 44 5.10 -1.14 14.50
C ASP A 44 5.47 0.32 14.31
N CYS A 45 4.65 0.99 13.51
CA CYS A 45 4.64 2.43 13.25
C CYS A 45 3.54 3.15 14.05
N SER A 46 2.89 2.50 15.04
CA SER A 46 1.74 3.07 15.73
C SER A 46 2.11 4.15 16.74
N SER A 47 1.20 5.11 16.95
CA SER A 47 1.36 6.24 17.89
C SER A 47 2.56 7.17 17.58
N ARG A 48 2.95 7.31 16.30
CA ARG A 48 4.14 8.05 15.84
C ARG A 48 3.85 9.43 15.23
N LYS A 49 2.58 9.86 15.19
CA LYS A 49 2.11 11.11 14.54
C LYS A 49 2.39 11.16 13.03
N LEU A 50 2.47 10.00 12.36
CA LEU A 50 2.71 9.93 10.91
C LEU A 50 1.58 10.59 10.13
N THR A 51 1.93 11.49 9.21
CA THR A 51 1.01 12.11 8.24
C THR A 51 0.95 11.36 6.91
N GLU A 52 1.95 10.51 6.64
CA GLU A 52 2.08 9.68 5.46
C GLU A 52 2.56 8.25 5.83
N VAL A 53 2.36 7.29 4.93
CA VAL A 53 2.84 5.92 5.12
C VAL A 53 4.31 5.86 4.67
N PRO A 54 5.25 5.38 5.51
CA PRO A 54 6.66 5.26 5.13
C PRO A 54 6.87 4.16 4.08
N ALA A 55 8.05 4.12 3.46
CA ALA A 55 8.44 3.00 2.59
C ALA A 55 8.58 1.70 3.40
N LEU A 56 7.82 0.66 3.07
CA LEU A 56 7.71 -0.57 3.86
C LEU A 56 8.35 -1.79 3.17
N PRO A 57 9.12 -2.62 3.91
CA PRO A 57 9.58 -3.93 3.47
C PRO A 57 8.48 -4.84 2.90
N VAL A 58 8.70 -5.44 1.73
CA VAL A 58 7.78 -6.40 1.09
C VAL A 58 7.63 -7.69 1.90
N ASN A 59 8.62 -8.02 2.72
CA ASN A 59 8.59 -9.15 3.66
C ASN A 59 7.75 -8.89 4.93
N THR A 60 7.05 -7.75 5.03
CA THR A 60 6.18 -7.43 6.17
C THR A 60 5.02 -8.42 6.27
N LYS A 61 4.89 -9.04 7.44
CA LYS A 61 3.75 -9.87 7.85
C LYS A 61 2.71 -9.13 8.68
N ARG A 62 3.13 -8.18 9.53
CA ARG A 62 2.22 -7.49 10.45
C ARG A 62 2.53 -6.00 10.54
N LEU A 63 1.62 -5.16 10.07
CA LEU A 63 1.80 -3.71 9.93
C LEU A 63 0.86 -2.93 10.86
N TYR A 64 1.42 -2.28 11.89
CA TYR A 64 0.66 -1.45 12.82
C TYR A 64 0.93 0.03 12.54
N LEU A 65 -0.14 0.78 12.24
CA LEU A 65 -0.17 2.18 11.80
C LEU A 65 -1.27 2.99 12.51
N GLN A 66 -1.97 2.38 13.48
CA GLN A 66 -3.01 3.06 14.28
C GLN A 66 -2.46 4.20 15.14
N ASN A 67 -3.35 5.09 15.62
CA ASN A 67 -3.03 6.24 16.46
C ASN A 67 -2.06 7.25 15.79
N ASN A 68 -2.18 7.45 14.48
CA ASN A 68 -1.35 8.38 13.71
C ASN A 68 -2.19 9.57 13.21
N SER A 69 -1.66 10.31 12.24
CA SER A 69 -2.29 11.49 11.64
C SER A 69 -2.52 11.32 10.13
N LEU A 70 -2.70 10.08 9.68
CA LEU A 70 -2.97 9.73 8.29
C LEU A 70 -4.38 10.19 7.89
N THR A 71 -4.48 11.00 6.84
CA THR A 71 -5.76 11.42 6.24
C THR A 71 -6.18 10.54 5.06
N SER A 72 -5.21 9.92 4.39
CA SER A 72 -5.36 9.07 3.19
C SER A 72 -4.12 8.20 3.03
N VAL A 73 -4.15 7.21 2.12
CA VAL A 73 -2.95 6.45 1.72
C VAL A 73 -2.77 6.60 0.21
N PRO A 74 -1.58 6.98 -0.30
CA PRO A 74 -1.35 7.12 -1.73
C PRO A 74 -1.55 5.80 -2.50
N PRO A 75 -2.10 5.84 -3.73
CA PRO A 75 -2.23 4.65 -4.58
C PRO A 75 -0.89 3.93 -4.78
N GLY A 76 -0.90 2.61 -4.64
CA GLY A 76 0.28 1.75 -4.77
C GLY A 76 1.16 1.63 -3.52
N ALA A 77 1.00 2.49 -2.51
CA ALA A 77 1.90 2.54 -1.34
C ALA A 77 1.92 1.26 -0.48
N LEU A 78 0.92 0.38 -0.63
CA LEU A 78 0.80 -0.90 0.08
C LEU A 78 0.77 -2.11 -0.88
N ASP A 79 0.96 -1.91 -2.19
CA ASP A 79 0.81 -2.97 -3.21
C ASP A 79 1.94 -4.00 -3.17
N SER A 80 3.11 -3.61 -2.67
CA SER A 80 4.27 -4.49 -2.52
C SER A 80 4.12 -5.51 -1.38
N LEU A 81 3.18 -5.29 -0.44
CA LEU A 81 3.00 -6.06 0.79
C LEU A 81 2.25 -7.39 0.58
N ARG A 82 2.63 -8.14 -0.47
CA ARG A 82 1.97 -9.39 -0.91
C ARG A 82 1.95 -10.50 0.15
N SER A 83 2.82 -10.40 1.17
CA SER A 83 2.94 -11.40 2.24
C SER A 83 2.13 -11.08 3.50
N LEU A 84 1.43 -9.95 3.56
CA LEU A 84 0.83 -9.40 4.78
C LEU A 84 -0.29 -10.28 5.36
N GLU A 85 -0.25 -10.51 6.68
CA GLU A 85 -1.19 -11.32 7.46
C GLU A 85 -2.07 -10.48 8.39
N GLU A 86 -1.53 -9.38 8.91
CA GLU A 86 -2.23 -8.49 9.84
C GLU A 86 -1.94 -7.01 9.51
N VAL A 87 -2.98 -6.19 9.48
CA VAL A 87 -2.86 -4.72 9.40
C VAL A 87 -3.71 -4.07 10.48
N LYS A 88 -3.20 -3.01 11.11
CA LYS A 88 -3.97 -2.16 12.04
C LYS A 88 -3.77 -0.71 11.64
N ILE A 89 -4.85 -0.03 11.25
CA ILE A 89 -4.80 1.32 10.67
C ILE A 89 -5.94 2.23 11.18
N PHE A 90 -6.70 1.76 12.17
CA PHE A 90 -7.77 2.52 12.83
C PHE A 90 -7.21 3.73 13.62
N ASP A 91 -8.09 4.54 14.21
CA ASP A 91 -7.72 5.75 14.98
C ASP A 91 -6.71 6.65 14.25
N ASN A 92 -7.06 7.00 13.03
CA ASN A 92 -6.41 7.98 12.16
C ASN A 92 -7.47 8.97 11.64
N PRO A 93 -7.13 10.24 11.35
CA PRO A 93 -8.05 11.28 10.93
C PRO A 93 -8.48 11.17 9.46
N TRP A 94 -9.04 10.03 9.07
CA TRP A 94 -9.36 9.70 7.67
C TRP A 94 -10.29 10.71 6.99
N ASN A 95 -9.88 11.16 5.81
CA ASN A 95 -10.66 11.99 4.92
C ASN A 95 -11.33 11.10 3.86
N CYS A 96 -12.64 10.86 4.03
CA CYS A 96 -13.42 10.00 3.14
C CYS A 96 -13.94 10.75 1.92
N ASP A 97 -13.02 11.26 1.10
CA ASP A 97 -13.27 11.71 -0.26
C ASP A 97 -12.77 10.67 -1.28
N CYS A 98 -12.60 11.05 -2.54
CA CYS A 98 -12.16 10.15 -3.59
C CYS A 98 -10.74 9.58 -3.40
N HIS A 99 -9.89 10.22 -2.58
CA HIS A 99 -8.53 9.76 -2.30
C HIS A 99 -8.49 8.57 -1.34
N ILE A 100 -9.54 8.34 -0.52
CA ILE A 100 -9.63 7.17 0.36
C ILE A 100 -9.88 5.86 -0.40
N LEU A 101 -10.32 5.95 -1.66
CA LEU A 101 -10.80 4.80 -2.44
C LEU A 101 -9.74 3.70 -2.58
N TYR A 102 -8.46 4.06 -2.74
CA TYR A 102 -7.36 3.10 -2.75
C TYR A 102 -7.30 2.28 -1.45
N LEU A 103 -7.29 2.95 -0.29
CA LEU A 103 -7.25 2.29 1.02
C LEU A 103 -8.48 1.42 1.24
N LYS A 104 -9.67 1.87 0.80
CA LYS A 104 -10.92 1.09 0.89
C LYS A 104 -10.78 -0.22 0.12
N LEU A 105 -10.46 -0.16 -1.17
CA LEU A 105 -10.34 -1.33 -2.04
C LEU A 105 -9.21 -2.29 -1.60
N TRP A 106 -8.06 -1.75 -1.19
CA TRP A 106 -6.94 -2.56 -0.69
C TRP A 106 -7.30 -3.29 0.62
N LEU A 107 -8.09 -2.66 1.51
CA LEU A 107 -8.59 -3.34 2.71
C LEU A 107 -9.76 -4.30 2.46
N GLU A 108 -10.56 -4.10 1.41
CA GLU A 108 -11.57 -5.08 0.95
C GLU A 108 -10.88 -6.37 0.49
N ASP A 109 -9.77 -6.26 -0.25
CA ASP A 109 -8.93 -7.40 -0.65
C ASP A 109 -8.17 -8.06 0.53
N VAL A 110 -7.59 -7.26 1.44
CA VAL A 110 -6.58 -7.74 2.40
C VAL A 110 -7.14 -7.97 3.82
N SER A 111 -8.05 -7.14 4.32
CA SER A 111 -8.56 -7.26 5.69
C SER A 111 -9.88 -6.52 5.93
N ALA A 112 -11.00 -7.15 5.59
CA ALA A 112 -12.34 -6.63 5.87
C ALA A 112 -12.58 -6.32 7.37
N ALA A 113 -11.95 -7.09 8.27
CA ALA A 113 -11.97 -6.82 9.71
C ALA A 113 -11.29 -5.49 10.08
N SER A 114 -10.22 -5.10 9.38
CA SER A 114 -9.55 -3.82 9.59
C SER A 114 -10.34 -2.67 8.95
N LEU A 115 -10.95 -2.89 7.79
CA LEU A 115 -11.86 -1.93 7.15
C LEU A 115 -13.05 -1.57 8.05
N ALA A 116 -13.65 -2.56 8.72
CA ALA A 116 -14.80 -2.37 9.61
C ALA A 116 -14.49 -1.45 10.81
N ASN A 117 -13.22 -1.30 11.19
CA ASN A 117 -12.77 -0.41 12.26
C ASN A 117 -12.43 1.01 11.80
N ILE A 118 -12.39 1.29 10.48
CA ILE A 118 -12.12 2.63 9.96
C ILE A 118 -13.38 3.49 10.03
N ARG A 119 -13.25 4.69 10.62
CA ARG A 119 -14.27 5.74 10.65
C ARG A 119 -13.73 7.03 10.05
N CYS A 120 -14.58 7.73 9.32
CA CYS A 120 -14.22 9.01 8.71
C CYS A 120 -14.15 10.12 9.75
N ALA A 121 -13.10 10.95 9.70
CA ALA A 121 -12.99 12.19 10.46
C ALA A 121 -13.53 13.39 9.66
N THR A 122 -13.29 13.39 8.35
CA THR A 122 -13.80 14.35 7.36
C THR A 122 -14.30 13.62 6.10
N PRO A 123 -15.05 14.28 5.20
CA PRO A 123 -15.74 15.57 5.37
C PRO A 123 -16.85 15.50 6.44
N ALA A 124 -17.34 16.65 6.88
CA ALA A 124 -18.30 16.74 7.99
C ALA A 124 -19.57 15.85 7.85
N PRO A 125 -20.22 15.71 6.67
CA PRO A 125 -21.39 14.84 6.50
C PRO A 125 -21.11 13.34 6.65
N LEU A 126 -19.85 12.91 6.57
CA LEU A 126 -19.43 11.52 6.72
C LEU A 126 -18.78 11.25 8.08
N LYS A 127 -18.58 12.27 8.92
CA LYS A 127 -17.88 12.17 10.21
C LYS A 127 -18.51 11.09 11.11
N LYS A 128 -17.66 10.19 11.64
CA LYS A 128 -17.98 8.96 12.40
C LYS A 128 -18.64 7.81 11.61
N LYS A 129 -19.08 8.00 10.36
CA LYS A 129 -19.53 6.87 9.50
C LYS A 129 -18.36 5.88 9.32
N PRO A 130 -18.61 4.56 9.30
CA PRO A 130 -17.59 3.58 9.00
C PRO A 130 -17.32 3.52 7.48
N LEU A 131 -16.06 3.42 7.08
CA LEU A 131 -15.67 3.42 5.66
C LEU A 131 -16.22 2.22 4.90
N SER A 132 -16.40 1.07 5.58
CA SER A 132 -17.02 -0.14 5.03
C SER A 132 -18.43 0.06 4.48
N GLN A 133 -19.19 1.04 5.00
CA GLN A 133 -20.56 1.32 4.56
C GLN A 133 -20.62 2.35 3.41
N LEU A 134 -19.52 3.04 3.09
CA LEU A 134 -19.54 4.11 2.11
C LEU A 134 -19.54 3.60 0.67
N THR A 135 -20.41 4.20 -0.13
CA THR A 135 -20.58 3.91 -1.56
C THR A 135 -19.85 4.93 -2.43
N GLY A 136 -19.53 4.57 -3.67
CA GLY A 136 -18.66 5.39 -4.54
C GLY A 136 -19.20 6.77 -4.91
N ASN A 137 -20.51 6.99 -4.73
CA ASN A 137 -21.21 8.27 -4.85
C ASN A 137 -21.11 9.13 -3.56
N GLU A 138 -21.00 8.52 -2.37
CA GLU A 138 -20.75 9.26 -1.12
C GLU A 138 -19.31 9.77 -1.01
N LEU A 139 -18.36 9.05 -1.59
CA LEU A 139 -16.95 9.44 -1.69
C LEU A 139 -16.69 10.54 -2.74
N GLY A 140 -17.74 11.12 -3.32
CA GLY A 140 -17.66 12.15 -4.35
C GLY A 140 -17.23 11.63 -5.73
N ILE A 141 -16.95 12.54 -6.66
CA ILE A 141 -16.63 12.17 -8.06
C ILE A 141 -15.22 11.57 -8.15
N CYS A 142 -15.13 10.28 -7.86
CA CYS A 142 -13.92 9.50 -8.06
C CYS A 142 -13.65 9.37 -9.56
N LYS A 143 -12.64 10.09 -10.09
CA LYS A 143 -11.96 9.61 -11.31
C LYS A 143 -11.46 8.21 -10.99
N ARG A 144 -11.94 7.19 -11.71
CA ARG A 144 -11.52 5.81 -11.47
C ARG A 144 -10.01 5.69 -11.69
N LEU A 145 -9.27 5.64 -10.58
CA LEU A 145 -8.02 4.91 -10.53
C LEU A 145 -8.36 3.46 -10.83
N LEU A 146 -8.32 3.09 -12.11
CA LEU A 146 -8.48 1.71 -12.53
C LEU A 146 -7.34 0.93 -11.85
N PRO A 147 -7.63 -0.02 -10.94
CA PRO A 147 -6.57 -0.79 -10.32
C PRO A 147 -5.85 -1.55 -11.43
N VAL A 148 -4.52 -1.63 -11.36
CA VAL A 148 -3.70 -2.26 -12.42
C VAL A 148 -4.16 -3.70 -12.68
N LYS A 149 -4.69 -4.37 -11.65
CA LYS A 149 -5.43 -5.65 -11.74
C LYS A 149 -6.44 -5.71 -12.88
N CYS A 150 -7.21 -4.67 -13.17
CA CYS A 150 -8.18 -4.72 -14.27
C CYS A 150 -7.56 -4.48 -15.64
N LEU A 151 -6.32 -4.00 -15.76
CA LEU A 151 -5.62 -4.07 -17.05
C LEU A 151 -5.29 -5.52 -17.43
N GLU A 152 -5.27 -6.43 -16.46
CA GLU A 152 -5.19 -7.88 -16.68
C GLU A 152 -6.60 -8.51 -16.71
N THR A 153 -7.46 -8.25 -15.71
CA THR A 153 -8.76 -8.94 -15.56
C THR A 153 -9.93 -8.34 -16.34
N CYS A 154 -10.01 -7.02 -16.56
CA CYS A 154 -10.99 -6.47 -17.51
C CYS A 154 -10.60 -6.89 -18.95
N LEU A 155 -9.30 -7.07 -19.23
CA LEU A 155 -8.81 -7.50 -20.54
C LEU A 155 -9.11 -8.99 -20.80
N SER A 156 -8.88 -9.86 -19.81
CA SER A 156 -9.27 -11.28 -19.91
C SER A 156 -10.79 -11.46 -19.97
N VAL A 157 -11.58 -10.64 -19.25
CA VAL A 157 -13.04 -10.63 -19.39
C VAL A 157 -13.48 -10.17 -20.79
N LEU A 158 -12.82 -9.16 -21.39
CA LEU A 158 -13.11 -8.78 -22.79
C LEU A 158 -12.91 -9.98 -23.73
N LEU A 159 -11.77 -10.66 -23.65
CA LEU A 159 -11.45 -11.83 -24.47
C LEU A 159 -12.48 -12.95 -24.28
N LEU A 160 -12.81 -13.29 -23.04
CA LEU A 160 -13.81 -14.32 -22.71
C LEU A 160 -15.24 -13.97 -23.19
N THR A 161 -15.55 -12.68 -23.41
CA THR A 161 -16.82 -12.26 -24.03
C THR A 161 -16.83 -12.33 -25.56
N PHE A 162 -15.69 -12.53 -26.22
CA PHE A 162 -15.62 -12.75 -27.67
C PHE A 162 -15.61 -14.24 -28.04
N ASP A 163 -14.92 -15.09 -27.26
CA ASP A 163 -14.79 -16.55 -27.53
C ASP A 163 -16.11 -17.35 -27.44
N THR A 164 -17.23 -16.72 -27.09
CA THR A 164 -18.53 -17.38 -26.84
C THR A 164 -19.60 -17.11 -27.91
N LEU A 165 -19.31 -16.33 -28.96
CA LEU A 165 -20.32 -15.92 -29.94
C LEU A 165 -20.20 -16.58 -31.34
N ASP A 166 -19.15 -17.35 -31.61
CA ASP A 166 -18.84 -17.88 -32.96
C ASP A 166 -19.08 -19.40 -33.11
N PHE A 167 -19.63 -20.07 -32.09
CA PHE A 167 -19.81 -21.53 -32.05
C PHE A 167 -21.23 -22.03 -32.39
N MET A 168 -22.10 -21.15 -32.90
CA MET A 168 -23.52 -21.45 -33.22
C MET A 168 -23.89 -21.22 -34.69
N GLN A 169 -22.95 -21.45 -35.62
CA GLN A 169 -23.23 -21.45 -37.07
C GLN A 169 -22.60 -22.64 -37.82
N GLN A 170 -22.38 -23.77 -37.14
CA GLN A 170 -21.84 -24.98 -37.76
C GLN A 170 -22.34 -26.33 -37.18
N LEU A 171 -23.62 -26.38 -36.80
CA LEU A 171 -24.47 -27.57 -36.69
C LEU A 171 -25.87 -27.24 -37.22
#